data_AF-A0A9P8MMT8-F1
#
_entry.id   AF-A0A9P8MMT8-F1
#
_cell.length_a   1.000
_cell.length_b   1.000
_cell.length_c   1.000
_cell.angle_alpha   90.00
_cell.angle_beta   90.00
_cell.angle_gamma   90.00
#
_symmetry.space_group_name_H-M   'P 1'
#
loop_
_entity.id
_entity.type
_entity.pdbx_description
1 polymer ?
#
loop_
_entity_poly.entity_id
_entity_poly.type
_entity_poly.pdbx_seq_one_letter_code
_entity_poly.pdbx_strand_id
1 'polypeptide(L)'
;MYDAHEQMLAMERNHTINHSQIIVEVYAHVIMESENVGPEAGSLTVTEDDIHENLKTMNTNYRPADISFKLKDAQWVREPEWLGGRNADMQKALHEGGSSTLNIYYTNYMKPRVRIEGGAATFPVELESPDGPLLDGLVIDKLFASLDKRFMIREIGHWFGLLHSFEDICNDGGDYIDDTPPTPKSCYEDVFTCPGNNFMGYGPDEGMFTPGQITRLHSLWTKYRASGTAAPEIALAPLNSTDNVRTKRPFYPDPESWRQAYRKCHPKADGRAEETRESYCGTENFCRWGLYKLAGEQYASVDACLESRTADLLPWIMPKPDLDRFDEFCPKNQKYIVETVCGTDSYCKAFDWPVKETPASLFDARGQDTTSKYSNSTVCFEDHFASPEMSPAEELPDQNGDPY
;
A
#
# COMPACT_ATOMS: atom_id res chain seq x y z
N MET A 1 15.99 1.55 19.51
CA MET A 1 15.50 0.40 20.31
C MET A 1 16.24 0.31 21.64
N TYR A 2 17.52 -0.03 21.68
CA TYR A 2 18.30 -0.13 22.94
C TYR A 2 18.28 1.12 23.83
N ASP A 3 18.34 2.33 23.27
CA ASP A 3 18.21 3.58 24.04
C ASP A 3 16.90 3.67 24.84
N ALA A 4 15.80 3.12 24.30
CA ALA A 4 14.53 3.08 25.00
C ALA A 4 14.58 2.13 26.19
N HIS A 5 15.29 1.00 26.07
CA HIS A 5 15.49 0.05 27.16
C HIS A 5 16.37 0.64 28.27
N GLU A 6 17.47 1.31 27.92
CA GLU A 6 18.33 2.03 28.88
C GLU A 6 17.55 3.10 29.64
N GLN A 7 16.71 3.86 28.92
CA GLN A 7 15.84 4.84 29.56
C GLN A 7 14.84 4.20 30.53
N MET A 8 14.23 3.07 30.16
CA MET A 8 13.28 2.36 31.04
C MET A 8 13.97 1.76 32.26
N LEU A 9 15.14 1.15 32.11
CA LEU A 9 15.94 0.64 33.24
C LEU A 9 16.20 1.73 34.29
N ALA A 10 16.56 2.94 33.84
CA ALA A 10 16.78 4.07 34.74
C ALA A 10 15.50 4.48 35.50
N MET A 11 14.33 4.37 34.86
CA MET A 11 13.03 4.67 35.48
C MET A 11 12.59 3.55 36.46
N GLU A 12 12.78 2.29 36.08
CA GLU A 12 12.41 1.11 36.88
C GLU A 12 13.20 1.02 38.18
N ARG A 13 14.51 1.31 38.15
CA ARG A 13 15.37 1.36 39.36
C ARG A 13 14.92 2.42 40.37
N ASN A 14 14.20 3.45 39.94
CA ASN A 14 13.66 4.51 40.80
C ASN A 14 12.30 4.16 41.46
N HIS A 15 11.81 2.91 41.36
CA HIS A 15 10.68 2.34 42.13
C HIS A 15 9.34 3.09 42.02
N THR A 16 8.89 3.40 40.80
CA THR A 16 7.58 4.05 40.58
C THR A 16 6.75 3.38 39.50
N ILE A 17 6.47 2.08 39.60
CA ILE A 17 5.50 1.51 38.66
C ILE A 17 4.47 0.61 39.34
N ASN A 18 3.31 1.22 39.56
CA ASN A 18 2.06 0.52 39.76
C ASN A 18 1.41 0.40 38.37
N HIS A 19 1.09 -0.82 37.95
CA HIS A 19 0.62 -1.09 36.61
C HIS A 19 -0.89 -1.33 36.62
N SER A 20 -1.61 -0.71 35.69
CA SER A 20 -3.04 -0.93 35.49
C SER A 20 -3.26 -2.07 34.49
N GLN A 21 -4.39 -2.75 34.59
CA GLN A 21 -4.82 -3.72 33.59
C GLN A 21 -4.74 -3.16 32.16
N ILE A 22 -4.17 -3.94 31.25
CA ILE A 22 -4.13 -3.64 29.81
C ILE A 22 -5.12 -4.55 29.09
N ILE A 23 -5.99 -3.95 28.28
CA ILE A 23 -6.89 -4.66 27.37
C ILE A 23 -6.52 -4.23 25.95
N VAL A 24 -5.94 -5.15 25.19
CA VAL A 24 -5.53 -4.93 23.80
C VAL A 24 -6.67 -5.35 22.87
N GLU A 25 -7.14 -4.42 22.06
CA GLU A 25 -8.04 -4.71 20.95
C GLU A 25 -7.23 -5.33 19.80
N VAL A 26 -7.74 -6.43 19.21
CA VAL A 26 -7.04 -7.20 18.18
C VAL A 26 -7.83 -7.21 16.89
N TYR A 27 -7.15 -6.95 15.78
CA TYR A 27 -7.64 -7.12 14.42
C TYR A 27 -6.81 -8.19 13.70
N ALA A 28 -7.49 -9.11 13.04
CA ALA A 28 -6.86 -10.19 12.29
C ALA A 28 -7.07 -10.00 10.79
N HIS A 29 -5.99 -10.09 10.02
CA HIS A 29 -5.98 -9.95 8.57
C HIS A 29 -5.37 -11.20 7.94
N VAL A 30 -6.19 -12.07 7.36
CA VAL A 30 -5.76 -13.31 6.74
C VAL A 30 -5.63 -13.12 5.23
N ILE A 31 -4.40 -13.12 4.72
CA ILE A 31 -4.16 -12.88 3.29
C ILE A 31 -4.32 -14.18 2.52
N MET A 32 -5.17 -14.21 1.49
CA MET A 32 -5.51 -15.42 0.74
C MET A 32 -5.04 -15.34 -0.72
N GLU A 33 -4.65 -16.50 -1.28
CA GLU A 33 -4.32 -16.64 -2.69
C GLU A 33 -5.58 -16.78 -3.58
N SER A 34 -6.60 -17.49 -3.09
CA SER A 34 -7.83 -17.75 -3.83
C SER A 34 -9.03 -17.95 -2.89
N GLU A 35 -10.23 -18.01 -3.46
CA GLU A 35 -11.50 -18.19 -2.72
C GLU A 35 -11.63 -19.55 -2.03
N ASN A 36 -10.83 -20.54 -2.42
CA ASN A 36 -10.94 -21.89 -1.86
C ASN A 36 -10.24 -21.95 -0.51
N VAL A 37 -11.05 -22.00 0.56
CA VAL A 37 -10.60 -22.33 1.91
C VAL A 37 -10.74 -23.85 2.08
N GLY A 38 -9.63 -24.54 2.36
CA GLY A 38 -9.66 -25.97 2.69
C GLY A 38 -8.45 -26.77 2.20
N PRO A 39 -8.33 -28.03 2.63
CA PRO A 39 -7.17 -28.88 2.33
C PRO A 39 -6.97 -29.18 0.83
N GLU A 40 -8.02 -29.04 0.02
CA GLU A 40 -7.95 -29.23 -1.45
C GLU A 40 -7.37 -28.01 -2.19
N ALA A 41 -7.32 -26.84 -1.54
CA ALA A 41 -6.75 -25.61 -2.10
C ALA A 41 -5.23 -25.47 -1.90
N GLY A 42 -4.59 -26.42 -1.22
CA GLY A 42 -3.16 -26.36 -0.90
C GLY A 42 -2.75 -25.24 0.09
N SER A 43 -3.67 -24.37 0.52
CA SER A 43 -3.39 -23.25 1.42
C SER A 43 -3.80 -23.57 2.85
N LEU A 44 -2.82 -23.70 3.74
CA LEU A 44 -2.95 -23.51 5.19
C LEU A 44 -3.74 -22.22 5.43
N THR A 45 -5.03 -22.32 5.77
CA THR A 45 -5.88 -21.15 5.96
C THR A 45 -6.21 -21.04 7.43
N VAL A 46 -5.88 -19.90 8.02
CA VAL A 46 -6.23 -19.57 9.40
C VAL A 46 -7.73 -19.29 9.45
N THR A 47 -8.45 -20.09 10.23
CA THR A 47 -9.89 -19.94 10.46
C THR A 47 -10.18 -19.02 11.64
N GLU A 48 -11.44 -18.61 11.79
CA GLU A 48 -11.86 -17.83 12.97
C GLU A 48 -11.65 -18.61 14.28
N ASP A 49 -11.87 -19.94 14.26
CA ASP A 49 -11.63 -20.82 15.39
C ASP A 49 -10.13 -20.85 15.78
N ASP A 50 -9.23 -20.87 14.80
CA ASP A 50 -7.78 -20.79 15.05
C ASP A 50 -7.40 -19.46 15.72
N ILE A 51 -8.00 -18.35 15.27
CA ILE A 51 -7.80 -17.01 15.86
C ILE A 51 -8.30 -17.00 17.31
N HIS A 52 -9.48 -17.56 17.58
CA HIS A 52 -10.02 -17.65 18.93
C HIS A 52 -9.19 -18.54 19.85
N GLU A 53 -8.71 -19.68 19.36
CA GLU A 53 -7.84 -20.56 20.12
C GLU A 53 -6.52 -19.87 20.47
N ASN A 54 -5.94 -19.15 19.51
CA ASN A 54 -4.77 -18.34 19.72
C ASN A 54 -4.99 -17.25 20.78
N LEU A 55 -6.10 -16.51 20.72
CA LEU A 55 -6.45 -15.50 21.72
C LEU A 55 -6.65 -16.10 23.11
N LYS A 56 -7.23 -17.30 23.20
CA LYS A 56 -7.34 -18.03 24.47
C LYS A 56 -5.97 -18.36 25.04
N THR A 57 -5.03 -18.81 24.20
CA THR A 57 -3.66 -19.09 24.62
C THR A 57 -2.94 -17.81 25.04
N MET A 58 -3.05 -16.71 24.29
CA MET A 58 -2.50 -15.41 24.69
C MET A 58 -3.03 -14.97 26.05
N ASN A 59 -4.36 -14.91 26.21
CA ASN A 59 -5.02 -14.49 27.44
C ASN A 59 -4.62 -15.35 28.65
N THR A 60 -4.36 -16.65 28.45
CA THR A 60 -3.91 -17.53 29.53
C THR A 60 -2.50 -17.16 30.00
N ASN A 61 -1.59 -16.91 29.08
CA ASN A 61 -0.16 -16.71 29.37
C ASN A 61 0.20 -15.27 29.74
N TYR A 62 -0.59 -14.30 29.29
CA TYR A 62 -0.44 -12.88 29.66
C TYR A 62 -1.23 -12.48 30.91
N ARG A 63 -2.11 -13.36 31.43
CA ARG A 63 -2.86 -13.11 32.67
C ARG A 63 -1.98 -12.75 33.89
N PRO A 64 -0.83 -13.39 34.14
CA PRO A 64 0.04 -12.99 35.26
C PRO A 64 0.58 -11.56 35.14
N ALA A 65 0.63 -11.02 33.91
CA ALA A 65 0.99 -9.64 33.64
C ALA A 65 -0.21 -8.68 33.69
N ASP A 66 -1.43 -9.13 34.00
CA ASP A 66 -2.67 -8.34 33.91
C ASP A 66 -2.90 -7.70 32.53
N ILE A 67 -2.57 -8.49 31.49
CA ILE A 67 -2.78 -8.13 30.08
C ILE A 67 -3.76 -9.12 29.46
N SER A 68 -4.73 -8.61 28.71
CA SER A 68 -5.73 -9.40 27.98
C SER A 68 -5.95 -8.89 26.56
N PHE A 69 -6.45 -9.77 25.70
CA PHE A 69 -6.64 -9.54 24.27
C PHE A 69 -8.09 -9.82 23.87
N LYS A 70 -8.68 -8.90 23.10
CA LYS A 70 -10.06 -8.99 22.64
C LYS A 70 -10.13 -8.82 21.12
N LEU A 71 -10.62 -9.83 20.40
CA LEU A 71 -10.90 -9.72 18.96
C LEU A 71 -11.97 -8.66 18.71
N LYS A 72 -11.68 -7.75 17.77
CA LYS A 72 -12.63 -6.76 17.28
C LYS A 72 -13.21 -7.14 15.93
N ASP A 73 -12.36 -7.58 15.03
CA ASP A 73 -12.75 -8.04 13.71
C ASP A 73 -11.69 -8.99 13.13
N ALA A 74 -12.13 -9.83 12.21
CA ALA A 74 -11.26 -10.71 11.44
C ALA A 74 -11.71 -10.67 9.97
N GLN A 75 -10.75 -10.43 9.08
CA GLN A 75 -11.02 -10.35 7.65
C GLN A 75 -10.10 -11.25 6.85
N TRP A 76 -10.65 -11.83 5.78
CA TRP A 76 -9.94 -12.66 4.82
C TRP A 76 -9.81 -11.87 3.52
N VAL A 77 -8.59 -11.42 3.25
CA VAL A 77 -8.26 -10.46 2.20
C VAL A 77 -7.62 -11.21 1.02
N ARG A 78 -8.21 -11.08 -0.17
CA ARG A 78 -7.74 -11.80 -1.36
C ARG A 78 -6.81 -10.91 -2.18
N GLU A 79 -5.53 -10.95 -1.82
CA GLU A 79 -4.45 -10.22 -2.52
C GLU A 79 -3.23 -11.12 -2.66
N PRO A 80 -3.09 -11.87 -3.78
CA PRO A 80 -1.98 -12.79 -3.98
C PRO A 80 -0.60 -12.13 -3.87
N GLU A 81 -0.47 -10.87 -4.24
CA GLU A 81 0.75 -10.07 -4.14
C GLU A 81 1.20 -9.80 -2.69
N TRP A 82 0.29 -9.90 -1.72
CA TRP A 82 0.57 -9.66 -0.30
C TRP A 82 0.93 -10.93 0.45
N LEU A 83 0.95 -12.09 -0.22
CA LEU A 83 1.23 -13.36 0.43
C LEU A 83 2.64 -13.42 1.01
N GLY A 84 3.63 -12.78 0.38
CA GLY A 84 5.06 -12.95 0.66
C GLY A 84 5.62 -12.33 1.95
N GLY A 85 4.85 -12.32 3.04
CA GLY A 85 5.29 -11.82 4.34
C GLY A 85 5.12 -10.31 4.50
N ARG A 86 6.12 -9.65 5.11
CA ARG A 86 6.03 -8.21 5.42
C ARG A 86 5.88 -7.39 4.14
N ASN A 87 4.79 -6.63 4.07
CA ASN A 87 4.44 -5.79 2.94
C ASN A 87 3.87 -4.47 3.47
N ALA A 88 4.53 -3.35 3.16
CA ALA A 88 4.15 -2.05 3.69
C ALA A 88 2.78 -1.58 3.17
N ASP A 89 2.44 -1.88 1.92
CA ASP A 89 1.16 -1.49 1.33
C ASP A 89 0.01 -2.28 1.95
N MET A 90 0.20 -3.58 2.19
CA MET A 90 -0.73 -4.42 2.94
C MET A 90 -1.01 -3.85 4.33
N GLN A 91 0.05 -3.61 5.11
CA GLN A 91 -0.09 -3.11 6.48
C GLN A 91 -0.75 -1.73 6.48
N LYS A 92 -0.29 -0.81 5.63
CA LYS A 92 -0.87 0.51 5.47
C LYS A 92 -2.30 0.48 4.94
N ALA A 93 -2.73 -0.51 4.18
CA ALA A 93 -4.11 -0.62 3.72
C ALA A 93 -5.04 -1.15 4.81
N LEU A 94 -4.57 -2.15 5.56
CA LEU A 94 -5.40 -2.97 6.43
C LEU A 94 -5.39 -2.56 7.91
N HIS A 95 -4.31 -1.95 8.42
CA HIS A 95 -4.13 -1.63 9.85
C HIS A 95 -5.34 -0.92 10.45
N GLU A 96 -5.93 -1.42 11.53
CA GLU A 96 -7.03 -0.78 12.25
C GLU A 96 -6.62 -0.22 13.61
N GLY A 97 -7.31 0.83 14.04
CA GLY A 97 -7.08 1.45 15.34
C GLY A 97 -5.85 2.36 15.38
N GLY A 98 -5.22 2.42 16.54
CA GLY A 98 -4.02 3.23 16.80
C GLY A 98 -3.00 2.48 17.65
N SER A 99 -2.08 3.20 18.27
CA SER A 99 -0.93 2.63 19.00
C SER A 99 -1.25 1.59 20.09
N SER A 100 -2.49 1.58 20.60
CA SER A 100 -3.00 0.62 21.60
C SER A 100 -3.69 -0.61 21.01
N THR A 101 -3.74 -0.73 19.68
CA THR A 101 -4.44 -1.79 18.95
C THR A 101 -3.44 -2.72 18.29
N LEU A 102 -3.64 -4.03 18.42
CA LEU A 102 -2.78 -5.04 17.82
C LEU A 102 -3.38 -5.51 16.50
N ASN A 103 -2.62 -5.33 15.41
CA ASN A 103 -2.97 -5.86 14.10
C ASN A 103 -2.10 -7.10 13.83
N ILE A 104 -2.72 -8.21 13.45
CA ILE A 104 -2.04 -9.47 13.12
C ILE A 104 -2.31 -9.83 11.66
N TYR A 105 -1.27 -9.86 10.85
CA TYR A 105 -1.30 -10.19 9.42
C TYR A 105 -0.83 -11.63 9.23
N TYR A 106 -1.72 -12.50 8.76
CA TYR A 106 -1.42 -13.90 8.49
C TYR A 106 -1.10 -14.10 7.01
N THR A 107 0.16 -14.43 6.72
CA THR A 107 0.74 -14.52 5.36
C THR A 107 1.27 -15.93 5.05
N ASN A 108 1.55 -16.23 3.78
CA ASN A 108 2.22 -17.47 3.37
C ASN A 108 3.65 -17.08 2.96
N TYR A 109 4.70 -17.46 3.69
CA TYR A 109 6.10 -17.32 3.27
C TYR A 109 6.89 -16.14 3.85
N MET A 110 7.50 -16.40 5.01
CA MET A 110 8.82 -15.84 5.34
C MET A 110 9.87 -16.84 4.83
N LYS A 111 10.88 -16.39 4.07
CA LYS A 111 11.86 -17.29 3.42
C LYS A 111 12.59 -18.16 4.47
N PRO A 112 12.65 -19.49 4.32
CA PRO A 112 13.29 -20.40 5.27
C PRO A 112 14.84 -20.36 5.25
N ARG A 113 15.46 -19.29 4.74
CA ARG A 113 16.93 -19.21 4.62
C ARG A 113 17.64 -19.00 5.96
N VAL A 114 16.90 -18.66 7.01
CA VAL A 114 17.33 -18.76 8.41
C VAL A 114 16.20 -19.47 9.14
N ARG A 115 16.55 -20.46 9.97
CA ARG A 115 15.64 -21.41 10.64
C ARG A 115 14.66 -20.79 11.66
N ILE A 116 14.45 -19.47 11.62
CA ILE A 116 14.03 -18.66 12.78
C ILE A 116 12.83 -17.73 12.50
N GLU A 117 12.44 -17.45 11.26
CA GLU A 117 11.42 -16.42 10.99
C GLU A 117 10.05 -17.04 10.67
N GLY A 118 9.32 -17.51 11.69
CA GLY A 118 7.90 -17.88 11.58
C GLY A 118 6.95 -16.67 11.52
N GLY A 119 7.52 -15.46 11.60
CA GLY A 119 6.84 -14.19 11.72
C GLY A 119 7.76 -13.12 12.32
N ALA A 120 7.25 -11.91 12.44
CA ALA A 120 7.96 -10.77 13.02
C ALA A 120 6.97 -9.75 13.60
N ALA A 121 7.30 -9.23 14.78
CA ALA A 121 6.65 -8.07 15.38
C ALA A 121 7.40 -6.75 15.09
N THR A 122 6.69 -5.63 15.15
CA THR A 122 7.28 -4.30 15.32
C THR A 122 7.57 -4.03 16.80
N PHE A 123 8.66 -3.32 17.11
CA PHE A 123 8.92 -2.81 18.46
C PHE A 123 8.17 -1.51 18.73
N PRO A 124 7.82 -1.19 20.00
CA PRO A 124 7.09 0.04 20.34
C PRO A 124 7.75 1.34 19.85
N VAL A 125 9.08 1.39 19.82
CA VAL A 125 9.84 2.56 19.35
C VAL A 125 9.61 2.85 17.85
N GLU A 126 9.22 1.85 17.06
CA GLU A 126 8.94 2.03 15.63
C GLU A 126 7.72 2.93 15.40
N LEU A 127 6.80 3.06 16.38
CA LEU A 127 5.67 3.99 16.35
C LEU A 127 6.09 5.46 16.21
N GLU A 128 7.32 5.81 16.56
CA GLU A 128 7.84 7.18 16.42
C GLU A 128 8.25 7.51 14.97
N SER A 129 8.32 6.49 14.09
CA SER A 129 8.60 6.70 12.66
C SER A 129 7.37 7.26 11.93
N PRO A 130 7.53 8.04 10.84
CA PRO A 130 6.40 8.65 10.13
C PRO A 130 5.31 7.66 9.71
N ASP A 131 5.70 6.49 9.20
CA ASP A 131 4.78 5.41 8.81
C ASP A 131 4.56 4.37 9.93
N GLY A 132 5.28 4.51 11.05
CA GLY A 132 5.29 3.57 12.17
C GLY A 132 3.90 3.16 12.65
N PRO A 133 2.99 4.12 12.93
CA PRO A 133 1.64 3.81 13.36
C PRO A 133 0.85 2.92 12.39
N LEU A 134 1.08 3.01 11.07
CA LEU A 134 0.38 2.19 10.08
C LEU A 134 1.07 0.85 9.78
N LEU A 135 2.36 0.75 10.11
CA LEU A 135 3.15 -0.48 9.94
C LEU A 135 3.19 -1.34 11.21
N ASP A 136 2.70 -0.82 12.34
CA ASP A 136 2.72 -1.51 13.63
C ASP A 136 1.84 -2.77 13.63
N GLY A 137 2.34 -3.83 14.26
CA GLY A 137 1.67 -5.11 14.41
C GLY A 137 2.59 -6.31 14.24
N LEU A 138 1.97 -7.45 13.98
CA LEU A 138 2.63 -8.75 13.79
C LEU A 138 2.38 -9.23 12.36
N VAL A 139 3.41 -9.68 11.67
CA VAL A 139 3.28 -10.46 10.43
C VAL A 139 3.67 -11.89 10.74
N ILE A 140 2.73 -12.82 10.60
CA ILE A 140 2.88 -14.22 11.05
C ILE A 140 2.65 -15.16 9.88
N ASP A 141 3.50 -16.18 9.76
CA ASP A 141 3.26 -17.27 8.82
C ASP A 141 2.11 -18.16 9.32
N LYS A 142 1.15 -18.43 8.43
CA LYS A 142 -0.06 -19.19 8.76
C LYS A 142 0.21 -20.57 9.34
N LEU A 143 1.31 -21.23 8.95
CA LEU A 143 1.69 -22.52 9.50
C LEU A 143 2.06 -22.39 10.99
N PHE A 144 2.87 -21.40 11.33
CA PHE A 144 3.33 -21.18 12.70
C PHE A 144 2.20 -20.72 13.62
N ALA A 145 1.27 -19.90 13.10
CA ALA A 145 0.05 -19.52 13.83
C ALA A 145 -0.78 -20.74 14.30
N SER A 146 -0.66 -21.87 13.60
CA SER A 146 -1.40 -23.10 13.91
C SER A 146 -0.56 -24.13 14.69
N LEU A 147 0.76 -24.21 14.42
CA LEU A 147 1.63 -25.25 14.96
C LEU A 147 2.35 -24.86 16.25
N ASP A 148 2.72 -23.60 16.43
CA ASP A 148 3.50 -23.15 17.58
C ASP A 148 2.88 -21.91 18.22
N LYS A 149 2.04 -22.16 19.23
CA LYS A 149 1.37 -21.08 19.95
C LYS A 149 2.34 -20.25 20.80
N ARG A 150 3.55 -20.76 21.12
CA ARG A 150 4.56 -19.98 21.84
C ARG A 150 5.19 -18.93 20.97
N PHE A 151 5.33 -19.24 19.67
CA PHE A 151 5.81 -18.29 18.69
C PHE A 151 5.04 -16.98 18.79
N MET A 152 3.70 -17.04 18.79
CA MET A 152 2.87 -15.84 18.92
C MET A 152 3.02 -15.13 20.27
N ILE A 153 3.20 -15.86 21.37
CA ILE A 153 3.43 -15.26 22.69
C ILE A 153 4.72 -14.42 22.66
N ARG A 154 5.79 -14.94 22.04
CA ARG A 154 7.08 -14.25 21.89
C ARG A 154 6.99 -13.01 20.99
N GLU A 155 6.36 -13.13 19.83
CA GLU A 155 6.16 -11.98 18.94
C GLU A 155 5.35 -10.87 19.60
N ILE A 156 4.32 -11.20 20.38
CA ILE A 156 3.61 -10.20 21.16
C ILE A 156 4.51 -9.59 22.24
N GLY A 157 5.42 -10.38 22.83
CA GLY A 157 6.43 -9.88 23.75
C GLY A 157 7.30 -8.81 23.11
N HIS A 158 7.77 -9.03 21.88
CA HIS A 158 8.48 -8.03 21.08
C HIS A 158 7.60 -6.81 20.76
N TRP A 159 6.32 -7.00 20.48
CA TRP A 159 5.37 -5.89 20.24
C TRP A 159 5.15 -5.00 21.47
N PHE A 160 5.21 -5.57 22.67
CA PHE A 160 5.30 -4.81 23.92
C PHE A 160 6.71 -4.30 24.24
N GLY A 161 7.72 -4.77 23.51
CA GLY A 161 9.09 -4.28 23.57
C GLY A 161 10.04 -5.12 24.42
N LEU A 162 9.77 -6.40 24.65
CA LEU A 162 10.77 -7.32 25.21
C LEU A 162 11.78 -7.72 24.15
N LEU A 163 13.04 -7.90 24.55
CA LEU A 163 14.09 -8.48 23.70
C LEU A 163 14.16 -9.98 23.93
N HIS A 164 14.92 -10.69 23.09
CA HIS A 164 15.20 -12.09 23.38
C HIS A 164 16.03 -12.19 24.66
N SER A 165 15.80 -13.21 25.49
CA SER A 165 16.60 -13.38 26.72
C SER A 165 18.09 -13.61 26.42
N PHE A 166 18.41 -13.98 25.17
CA PHE A 166 19.77 -14.19 24.67
C PHE A 166 20.35 -13.02 23.89
N GLU A 167 19.80 -11.82 24.07
CA GLU A 167 20.30 -10.61 23.40
C GLU A 167 21.75 -10.27 23.81
N ASP A 168 22.26 -10.84 24.91
CA ASP A 168 23.66 -10.74 25.33
C ASP A 168 24.65 -11.41 24.34
N ILE A 169 24.16 -12.26 23.43
CA ILE A 169 24.93 -12.74 22.28
C ILE A 169 25.17 -11.61 21.26
N CYS A 170 24.22 -10.67 21.17
CA CYS A 170 24.22 -9.59 20.19
C CYS A 170 24.80 -8.28 20.74
N ASN A 171 24.73 -8.06 22.06
CA ASN A 171 25.22 -6.84 22.71
C ASN A 171 25.68 -7.09 24.15
N ASP A 172 26.59 -6.30 24.68
CA ASP A 172 27.11 -6.50 26.06
C ASP A 172 26.09 -6.14 27.17
N GLY A 173 24.94 -5.54 26.82
CA GLY A 173 23.88 -5.11 27.76
C GLY A 173 22.77 -6.13 27.99
N GLY A 174 22.78 -7.27 27.27
CA GLY A 174 21.72 -8.28 27.39
C GLY A 174 20.36 -7.80 26.90
N ASP A 175 19.29 -8.32 27.50
CA ASP A 175 17.90 -7.96 27.20
C ASP A 175 17.40 -6.76 28.04
N TYR A 176 18.30 -6.16 28.83
CA TYR A 176 18.07 -5.01 29.69
C TYR A 176 17.03 -5.29 30.79
N ILE A 177 17.00 -6.52 31.32
CA ILE A 177 16.12 -6.92 32.42
C ILE A 177 16.96 -7.60 33.50
N ASP A 178 16.99 -7.05 34.71
CA ASP A 178 17.96 -7.49 35.74
C ASP A 178 17.68 -8.93 36.27
N ASP A 179 16.46 -9.45 36.11
CA ASP A 179 16.04 -10.78 36.63
C ASP A 179 15.97 -11.89 35.57
N THR A 180 16.34 -11.61 34.32
CA THR A 180 16.59 -12.62 33.30
C THR A 180 18.06 -13.08 33.42
N PRO A 181 18.31 -14.38 33.65
CA PRO A 181 19.68 -14.87 33.78
C PRO A 181 20.50 -14.63 32.50
N PRO A 182 21.81 -14.33 32.60
CA PRO A 182 22.66 -14.19 31.44
C PRO A 182 22.74 -15.51 30.67
N THR A 183 22.94 -15.42 29.36
CA THR A 183 22.90 -16.56 28.48
C THR A 183 24.11 -17.46 28.70
N PRO A 184 23.90 -18.77 28.91
CA PRO A 184 25.02 -19.70 29.04
C PRO A 184 25.89 -19.72 27.78
N LYS A 185 27.20 -19.84 27.93
CA LYS A 185 28.15 -19.90 26.79
C LYS A 185 27.81 -20.97 25.74
N SER A 186 27.15 -22.06 26.14
CA SER A 186 26.70 -23.12 25.23
C SER A 186 25.70 -22.64 24.18
N CYS A 187 24.91 -21.60 24.48
CA CYS A 187 23.95 -21.00 23.55
C CYS A 187 24.57 -20.22 22.40
N TYR A 188 25.82 -19.79 22.55
CA TYR A 188 26.51 -19.02 21.50
C TYR A 188 26.80 -19.89 20.28
N GLU A 189 26.81 -21.22 20.46
CA GLU A 189 26.92 -22.20 19.37
C GLU A 189 25.54 -22.52 18.75
N ASP A 190 24.50 -22.64 19.58
CA ASP A 190 23.12 -22.87 19.13
C ASP A 190 22.08 -22.33 20.15
N VAL A 191 21.36 -21.26 19.77
CA VAL A 191 20.33 -20.61 20.61
C VAL A 191 19.14 -21.52 20.93
N PHE A 192 18.88 -22.56 20.12
CA PHE A 192 17.82 -23.53 20.41
C PHE A 192 18.15 -24.46 21.58
N THR A 193 19.44 -24.56 21.93
CA THR A 193 19.90 -25.33 23.08
C THR A 193 19.87 -24.54 24.38
N CYS A 194 19.47 -23.27 24.32
CA CYS A 194 19.40 -22.43 25.51
C CYS A 194 18.41 -22.99 26.52
N PRO A 195 18.86 -23.30 27.75
CA PRO A 195 17.96 -23.67 28.82
C PRO A 195 17.15 -22.43 29.23
N GLY A 196 15.87 -22.60 29.53
CA GLY A 196 15.09 -21.51 30.09
C GLY A 196 13.59 -21.67 29.94
N ASN A 197 12.90 -21.58 31.08
CA ASN A 197 11.44 -21.45 31.14
C ASN A 197 11.05 -19.98 30.89
N ASN A 198 11.30 -19.47 29.68
CA ASN A 198 11.00 -18.08 29.32
C ASN A 198 10.39 -17.98 27.91
N PHE A 199 9.32 -17.20 27.78
CA PHE A 199 8.66 -17.00 26.48
C PHE A 199 9.53 -16.27 25.45
N MET A 200 10.49 -15.46 25.89
CA MET A 200 11.42 -14.72 25.03
C MET A 200 12.68 -15.53 24.66
N GLY A 201 12.81 -16.77 25.13
CA GLY A 201 13.87 -17.70 24.71
C GLY A 201 13.42 -18.60 23.56
N TYR A 202 14.35 -19.34 22.94
CA TYR A 202 14.05 -20.33 21.88
C TYR A 202 14.03 -21.79 22.38
N GLY A 203 14.27 -21.99 23.68
CA GLY A 203 14.32 -23.32 24.30
C GLY A 203 12.96 -24.06 24.28
N PRO A 204 12.99 -25.39 24.41
CA PRO A 204 11.80 -26.25 24.32
C PRO A 204 10.94 -26.26 25.60
N ASP A 205 11.46 -25.83 26.74
CA ASP A 205 10.77 -25.87 28.03
C ASP A 205 9.56 -24.91 28.08
N GLU A 206 8.49 -25.26 28.83
CA GLU A 206 7.37 -24.31 29.07
C GLU A 206 7.93 -22.96 29.53
N GLY A 207 7.31 -21.85 29.13
CA GLY A 207 7.83 -20.50 29.38
C GLY A 207 6.98 -19.72 30.38
N MET A 208 7.58 -18.74 31.04
CA MET A 208 6.89 -17.69 31.79
C MET A 208 7.62 -16.35 31.64
N PHE A 209 6.91 -15.24 31.85
CA PHE A 209 7.56 -13.95 31.99
C PHE A 209 8.13 -13.80 33.41
N THR A 210 9.31 -13.21 33.52
CA THR A 210 9.86 -12.79 34.82
C THR A 210 9.12 -11.56 35.35
N PRO A 211 9.15 -11.27 36.66
CA PRO A 211 8.65 -10.02 37.21
C PRO A 211 9.22 -8.76 36.51
N GLY A 212 10.51 -8.78 36.16
CA GLY A 212 11.17 -7.71 35.40
C GLY A 212 10.62 -7.56 33.99
N GLN A 213 10.38 -8.67 33.28
CA GLN A 213 9.70 -8.66 31.97
C GLN A 213 8.29 -8.10 32.08
N ILE A 214 7.50 -8.50 33.10
CA ILE A 214 6.16 -7.96 33.33
C ILE A 214 6.22 -6.44 33.54
N THR A 215 7.16 -5.97 34.35
CA THR A 215 7.39 -4.54 34.56
C THR A 215 7.67 -3.84 33.23
N ARG A 216 8.58 -4.40 32.42
CA ARG A 216 8.98 -3.83 31.13
C ARG A 216 7.83 -3.79 30.12
N LEU A 217 7.00 -4.84 30.04
CA LEU A 217 5.80 -4.89 29.18
C LEU A 217 4.92 -3.65 29.42
N HIS A 218 4.66 -3.32 30.67
CA HIS A 218 3.83 -2.19 31.04
C HIS A 218 4.53 -0.84 30.93
N SER A 219 5.82 -0.74 31.24
CA SER A 219 6.60 0.49 31.10
C SER A 219 6.59 0.98 29.65
N LEU A 220 6.90 0.09 28.70
CA LEU A 220 6.94 0.42 27.28
C LEU A 220 5.53 0.59 26.70
N TRP A 221 4.53 -0.16 27.17
CA TRP A 221 3.12 0.11 26.85
C TRP A 221 2.72 1.54 27.22
N THR A 222 3.01 1.96 28.46
CA THR A 222 2.63 3.28 28.97
C THR A 222 3.29 4.39 28.16
N LYS A 223 4.57 4.20 27.80
CA LYS A 223 5.33 5.20 27.03
C LYS A 223 4.84 5.35 25.58
N TYR A 224 4.59 4.23 24.90
CA TYR A 224 4.43 4.23 23.45
C TYR A 224 3.01 3.94 22.96
N ARG A 225 2.23 3.15 23.71
CA ARG A 225 0.99 2.54 23.22
C ARG A 225 -0.26 3.11 23.88
N ALA A 226 -0.20 3.40 25.17
CA ALA A 226 -1.35 3.76 26.00
C ALA A 226 -2.15 4.99 25.54
N SER A 227 -1.56 5.88 24.72
CA SER A 227 -2.27 7.04 24.18
C SER A 227 -3.34 6.68 23.16
N GLY A 228 -3.28 5.48 22.57
CA GLY A 228 -4.20 5.06 21.50
C GLY A 228 -4.13 5.95 20.26
N THR A 229 -2.98 6.58 20.00
CA THR A 229 -2.82 7.53 18.89
C THR A 229 -2.98 6.79 17.56
N ALA A 230 -3.97 7.18 16.77
CA ALA A 230 -4.16 6.67 15.42
C ALA A 230 -3.45 7.56 14.39
N ALA A 231 -3.04 6.96 13.27
CA ALA A 231 -2.55 7.72 12.13
C ALA A 231 -3.67 8.64 11.58
N PRO A 232 -3.36 9.88 11.19
CA PRO A 232 -4.35 10.75 10.57
C PRO A 232 -4.82 10.13 9.25
N GLU A 233 -6.12 10.11 9.03
CA GLU A 233 -6.72 9.50 7.84
C GLU A 233 -7.32 10.59 6.95
N ILE A 234 -6.83 10.68 5.71
CA ILE A 234 -7.36 11.61 4.71
C ILE A 234 -8.61 10.98 4.11
N ALA A 235 -9.75 11.66 4.20
CA ALA A 235 -11.00 11.13 3.64
C ALA A 235 -10.90 10.94 2.12
N LEU A 236 -11.54 9.90 1.60
CA LEU A 236 -11.72 9.74 0.16
C LEU A 236 -12.59 10.89 -0.38
N ALA A 237 -12.04 11.67 -1.31
CA ALA A 237 -12.70 12.83 -1.90
C ALA A 237 -12.97 12.59 -3.40
N PRO A 238 -14.01 13.24 -3.97
CA PRO A 238 -14.21 13.21 -5.42
C PRO A 238 -13.06 13.86 -6.17
N LEU A 239 -12.70 13.24 -7.28
CA LEU A 239 -11.63 13.60 -8.19
C LEU A 239 -12.15 14.39 -9.37
N ASN A 240 -11.32 15.30 -9.88
CA ASN A 240 -11.56 15.96 -11.15
C ASN A 240 -10.99 15.10 -12.28
N SER A 241 -11.74 14.96 -13.37
CA SER A 241 -11.24 14.27 -14.55
C SER A 241 -10.11 15.06 -15.22
N THR A 242 -9.09 14.37 -15.71
CA THR A 242 -7.96 14.99 -16.44
C THR A 242 -8.25 15.19 -17.93
N ASP A 243 -9.21 14.44 -18.48
CA ASP A 243 -9.51 14.45 -19.91
C ASP A 243 -10.77 15.26 -20.21
N ASN A 244 -10.64 16.25 -21.10
CA ASN A 244 -11.74 17.06 -21.64
C ASN A 244 -12.25 16.55 -23.00
N VAL A 245 -11.75 15.41 -23.48
CA VAL A 245 -12.06 14.86 -24.81
C VAL A 245 -13.44 14.20 -24.77
N ARG A 246 -14.42 14.77 -25.49
CA ARG A 246 -15.84 14.37 -25.39
C ARG A 246 -16.17 13.04 -26.07
N THR A 247 -15.24 12.48 -26.84
CA THR A 247 -15.43 11.23 -27.59
C THR A 247 -15.15 9.97 -26.76
N LYS A 248 -14.40 10.09 -25.65
CA LYS A 248 -14.12 9.01 -24.70
C LYS A 248 -14.72 9.30 -23.33
N ARG A 249 -14.73 8.30 -22.45
CA ARG A 249 -15.15 8.48 -21.05
C ARG A 249 -14.08 9.25 -20.27
N PRO A 250 -14.45 10.04 -19.25
CA PRO A 250 -13.46 10.80 -18.48
C PRO A 250 -12.47 9.89 -17.75
N PHE A 251 -11.18 10.22 -17.81
CA PHE A 251 -10.16 9.61 -16.96
C PHE A 251 -10.06 10.37 -15.63
N TYR A 252 -10.05 9.63 -14.52
CA TYR A 252 -9.84 10.14 -13.16
C TYR A 252 -8.49 9.64 -12.64
N PRO A 253 -7.64 10.54 -12.13
CA PRO A 253 -6.32 10.18 -11.61
C PRO A 253 -6.43 9.34 -10.34
N ASP A 254 -5.30 8.87 -9.82
CA ASP A 254 -5.30 8.12 -8.57
C ASP A 254 -5.72 9.00 -7.37
N PRO A 255 -6.52 8.47 -6.43
CA PRO A 255 -6.88 9.22 -5.24
C PRO A 255 -5.66 9.53 -4.36
N GLU A 256 -5.59 10.77 -3.84
CA GLU A 256 -4.54 11.17 -2.90
C GLU A 256 -4.51 10.26 -1.65
N SER A 257 -5.68 9.88 -1.15
CA SER A 257 -5.82 8.91 -0.07
C SER A 257 -5.92 7.48 -0.61
N TRP A 258 -4.78 6.92 -1.03
CA TRP A 258 -4.68 5.54 -1.49
C TRP A 258 -5.31 4.54 -0.51
N ARG A 259 -4.99 4.68 0.79
CA ARG A 259 -5.51 3.79 1.85
C ARG A 259 -7.03 3.79 1.92
N GLN A 260 -7.67 4.96 1.86
CA GLN A 260 -9.14 5.03 1.87
C GLN A 260 -9.75 4.58 0.55
N ALA A 261 -9.06 4.82 -0.58
CA ALA A 261 -9.46 4.26 -1.87
C ALA A 261 -9.47 2.73 -1.80
N TYR A 262 -8.40 2.10 -1.31
CA TYR A 262 -8.36 0.65 -1.11
C TYR A 262 -9.52 0.19 -0.21
N ARG A 263 -9.68 0.77 0.98
CA ARG A 263 -10.70 0.33 1.96
C ARG A 263 -12.14 0.43 1.45
N LYS A 264 -12.46 1.47 0.67
CA LYS A 264 -13.83 1.75 0.24
C LYS A 264 -14.13 1.19 -1.14
N CYS A 265 -13.15 1.25 -2.04
CA CYS A 265 -13.33 0.88 -3.44
C CYS A 265 -12.89 -0.54 -3.76
N HIS A 266 -11.93 -1.12 -3.02
CA HIS A 266 -11.52 -2.49 -3.29
C HIS A 266 -12.65 -3.46 -2.94
N PRO A 267 -13.09 -4.34 -3.85
CA PRO A 267 -14.08 -5.36 -3.54
C PRO A 267 -13.62 -6.26 -2.40
N LYS A 268 -14.52 -6.54 -1.46
CA LYS A 268 -14.32 -7.46 -0.35
C LYS A 268 -14.57 -8.91 -0.82
N ALA A 269 -14.30 -9.87 0.06
CA ALA A 269 -14.49 -11.31 -0.24
C ALA A 269 -15.94 -11.68 -0.64
N ASP A 270 -16.93 -10.87 -0.25
CA ASP A 270 -18.33 -11.03 -0.65
C ASP A 270 -18.68 -10.39 -2.01
N GLY A 271 -17.68 -9.86 -2.71
CA GLY A 271 -17.80 -9.21 -4.02
C GLY A 271 -18.37 -7.79 -3.98
N ARG A 272 -18.61 -7.19 -2.80
CA ARG A 272 -19.13 -5.82 -2.68
C ARG A 272 -18.00 -4.83 -2.40
N ALA A 273 -18.20 -3.59 -2.86
CA ALA A 273 -17.41 -2.42 -2.50
C ALA A 273 -18.32 -1.35 -1.90
N GLU A 274 -17.80 -0.54 -0.99
CA GLU A 274 -18.55 0.55 -0.33
C GLU A 274 -18.71 1.76 -1.25
N GLU A 275 -17.72 2.00 -2.10
CA GLU A 275 -17.69 3.03 -3.12
C GLU A 275 -17.35 2.40 -4.48
N THR A 276 -18.15 2.67 -5.49
CA THR A 276 -17.97 2.10 -6.84
C THR A 276 -17.80 3.18 -7.90
N ARG A 277 -17.91 4.46 -7.54
CA ARG A 277 -17.82 5.55 -8.50
C ARG A 277 -16.37 5.77 -8.90
N GLU A 278 -16.11 5.71 -10.20
CA GLU A 278 -14.81 6.01 -10.80
C GLU A 278 -14.25 7.38 -10.36
N SER A 279 -15.13 8.37 -10.20
CA SER A 279 -14.76 9.71 -9.73
C SER A 279 -14.31 9.79 -8.28
N TYR A 280 -14.37 8.70 -7.50
CA TYR A 280 -13.81 8.62 -6.16
C TYR A 280 -12.66 7.63 -6.10
N CYS A 281 -12.75 6.53 -6.85
CA CYS A 281 -11.79 5.44 -6.80
C CYS A 281 -10.59 5.65 -7.74
N GLY A 282 -10.70 6.52 -8.75
CA GLY A 282 -9.73 6.64 -9.83
C GLY A 282 -9.98 5.60 -10.93
N THR A 283 -9.60 5.92 -12.17
CA THR A 283 -9.85 5.05 -13.34
C THR A 283 -9.08 3.74 -13.28
N GLU A 284 -7.82 3.79 -12.83
CA GLU A 284 -6.97 2.60 -12.77
C GLU A 284 -7.58 1.54 -11.84
N ASN A 285 -7.93 1.96 -10.62
CA ASN A 285 -8.61 1.14 -9.63
C ASN A 285 -9.99 0.67 -10.11
N PHE A 286 -10.77 1.57 -10.73
CA PHE A 286 -12.09 1.23 -11.25
C PHE A 286 -12.05 0.09 -12.28
N CYS A 287 -11.06 0.11 -13.16
CA CYS A 287 -10.87 -0.92 -14.17
C CYS A 287 -10.20 -2.18 -13.59
N ARG A 288 -9.08 -2.05 -12.87
CA ARG A 288 -8.31 -3.19 -12.37
C ARG A 288 -9.02 -3.98 -11.28
N TRP A 289 -9.73 -3.32 -10.38
CA TRP A 289 -10.52 -3.98 -9.33
C TRP A 289 -11.91 -4.42 -9.83
N GLY A 290 -12.22 -4.21 -11.11
CA GLY A 290 -13.48 -4.66 -11.69
C GLY A 290 -14.71 -3.91 -11.18
N LEU A 291 -14.54 -2.71 -10.60
CA LEU A 291 -15.65 -1.89 -10.09
C LEU A 291 -16.63 -1.51 -11.19
N TYR A 292 -16.17 -1.44 -12.44
CA TYR A 292 -17.05 -1.27 -13.60
C TYR A 292 -18.19 -2.29 -13.64
N LYS A 293 -17.96 -3.54 -13.20
CA LYS A 293 -19.01 -4.56 -13.13
C LYS A 293 -20.06 -4.23 -12.08
N LEU A 294 -19.62 -3.74 -10.91
CA LEU A 294 -20.48 -3.31 -9.81
C LEU A 294 -21.25 -2.03 -10.15
N ALA A 295 -20.67 -1.17 -10.99
CA ALA A 295 -21.31 0.02 -11.54
C ALA A 295 -22.28 -0.28 -12.70
N GLY A 296 -22.42 -1.54 -13.12
CA GLY A 296 -23.31 -1.96 -14.21
C GLY A 296 -22.73 -1.75 -15.62
N GLU A 297 -21.42 -1.50 -15.73
CA GLU A 297 -20.70 -1.42 -16.99
C GLU A 297 -20.13 -2.79 -17.39
N GLN A 298 -19.92 -3.01 -18.69
CA GLN A 298 -19.35 -4.25 -19.21
C GLN A 298 -18.23 -3.94 -20.20
N TYR A 299 -17.08 -4.57 -19.97
CA TYR A 299 -15.90 -4.48 -20.82
C TYR A 299 -15.35 -5.89 -21.06
N ALA A 300 -14.76 -6.09 -22.25
CA ALA A 300 -14.19 -7.38 -22.64
C ALA A 300 -12.95 -7.75 -21.80
N SER A 301 -12.22 -6.76 -21.30
CA SER A 301 -11.03 -6.91 -20.46
C SER A 301 -10.82 -5.66 -19.61
N VAL A 302 -9.87 -5.74 -18.66
CA VAL A 302 -9.37 -4.57 -17.91
C VAL A 302 -8.77 -3.54 -18.87
N ASP A 303 -7.99 -3.98 -19.86
CA ASP A 303 -7.40 -3.09 -20.86
C ASP A 303 -8.47 -2.39 -21.70
N ALA A 304 -9.54 -3.09 -22.10
CA ALA A 304 -10.66 -2.46 -22.81
C ALA A 304 -11.39 -1.42 -21.94
N CYS A 305 -11.46 -1.62 -20.62
CA CYS A 305 -11.97 -0.63 -19.68
C CYS A 305 -11.07 0.62 -19.68
N LEU A 306 -9.75 0.44 -19.58
CA LEU A 306 -8.77 1.52 -19.58
C LEU A 306 -8.74 2.27 -20.93
N GLU A 307 -8.65 1.56 -22.06
CA GLU A 307 -8.65 2.11 -23.42
C GLU A 307 -9.92 2.91 -23.77
N SER A 308 -11.03 2.66 -23.07
CA SER A 308 -12.25 3.46 -23.23
C SER A 308 -12.17 4.85 -22.57
N ARG A 309 -11.17 5.08 -21.70
CA ARG A 309 -10.81 6.39 -21.11
C ARG A 309 -9.53 6.95 -21.74
N THR A 310 -8.47 6.14 -21.84
CA THR A 310 -7.17 6.59 -22.34
C THR A 310 -7.20 6.74 -23.85
N ALA A 311 -7.13 7.97 -24.36
CA ALA A 311 -6.90 8.21 -25.79
C ALA A 311 -5.40 8.17 -26.07
N ASP A 312 -4.97 7.37 -27.05
CA ASP A 312 -3.74 7.67 -27.79
C ASP A 312 -4.00 8.96 -28.57
N LEU A 313 -3.80 10.11 -27.93
CA LEU A 313 -3.87 11.40 -28.61
C LEU A 313 -2.87 11.40 -29.76
N LEU A 314 -3.29 11.91 -30.91
CA LEU A 314 -2.39 12.11 -32.04
C LEU A 314 -1.39 13.22 -31.70
N PRO A 315 -0.10 13.09 -32.05
CA PRO A 315 0.91 14.11 -31.80
C PRO A 315 0.54 15.44 -32.46
N TRP A 316 0.74 16.56 -31.77
CA TRP A 316 0.63 17.87 -32.41
C TRP A 316 1.82 18.09 -33.35
N ILE A 317 1.53 18.22 -34.64
CA ILE A 317 2.53 18.45 -35.69
C ILE A 317 2.65 19.94 -35.97
N MET A 318 3.87 20.46 -35.86
CA MET A 318 4.19 21.81 -36.33
C MET A 318 4.32 21.85 -37.86
N PRO A 319 3.84 22.93 -38.52
CA PRO A 319 3.98 23.10 -39.96
C PRO A 319 5.45 23.13 -40.39
N LYS A 320 5.73 22.67 -41.61
CA LYS A 320 7.08 22.65 -42.21
C LYS A 320 7.16 23.56 -43.45
N PRO A 321 7.21 24.89 -43.27
CA PRO A 321 7.14 25.86 -44.38
C PRO A 321 8.33 25.76 -45.34
N ASP A 322 9.48 25.26 -44.88
CA ASP A 322 10.72 25.16 -45.68
C ASP A 322 10.74 23.96 -46.64
N LEU A 323 9.69 23.13 -46.68
CA LEU A 323 9.59 22.04 -47.65
C LEU A 323 9.23 22.57 -49.04
N ASP A 324 9.95 22.13 -50.07
CA ASP A 324 9.79 22.51 -51.49
C ASP A 324 8.37 22.31 -52.09
N ARG A 325 7.43 21.76 -51.32
CA ARG A 325 6.04 21.49 -51.72
C ARG A 325 4.99 21.98 -50.71
N PHE A 326 5.38 22.82 -49.74
CA PHE A 326 4.44 23.35 -48.75
C PHE A 326 3.24 24.05 -49.40
N ASP A 327 3.48 24.89 -50.42
CA ASP A 327 2.41 25.59 -51.16
C ASP A 327 1.51 24.65 -52.02
N GLU A 328 1.97 23.43 -52.31
CA GLU A 328 1.19 22.43 -53.04
C GLU A 328 0.20 21.70 -52.11
N PHE A 329 0.64 21.44 -50.87
CA PHE A 329 -0.12 20.66 -49.89
C PHE A 329 -0.84 21.52 -48.84
N CYS A 330 -0.54 22.81 -48.72
CA CYS A 330 -1.07 23.68 -47.69
C CYS A 330 -1.82 24.87 -48.33
N PRO A 331 -2.59 25.67 -47.57
CA PRO A 331 -3.93 26.15 -47.93
C PRO A 331 -4.10 27.11 -49.11
N LYS A 332 -3.05 27.43 -49.90
CA LYS A 332 -3.19 28.28 -51.10
C LYS A 332 -4.07 27.65 -52.18
N ASN A 333 -3.98 26.33 -52.38
CA ASN A 333 -4.70 25.64 -53.46
C ASN A 333 -5.96 24.89 -53.00
N GLN A 334 -6.18 24.77 -51.68
CA GLN A 334 -7.34 24.10 -51.04
C GLN A 334 -7.74 22.76 -51.69
N LYS A 335 -6.76 22.00 -52.19
CA LYS A 335 -6.97 20.75 -52.95
C LYS A 335 -6.52 19.53 -52.17
N TYR A 336 -5.40 19.65 -51.47
CA TYR A 336 -4.84 18.64 -50.58
C TYR A 336 -4.45 19.34 -49.28
N ILE A 337 -4.64 18.68 -48.14
CA ILE A 337 -3.95 19.00 -46.89
C ILE A 337 -3.33 17.73 -46.33
N VAL A 338 -2.04 17.80 -46.02
CA VAL A 338 -1.29 16.71 -45.40
C VAL A 338 -0.77 17.19 -44.06
N GLU A 339 -1.20 16.56 -42.97
CA GLU A 339 -0.90 16.99 -41.61
C GLU A 339 0.61 17.07 -41.33
N THR A 340 1.41 16.11 -41.82
CA THR A 340 2.87 16.09 -41.66
C THR A 340 3.61 17.26 -42.30
N VAL A 341 2.94 18.01 -43.17
CA VAL A 341 3.47 19.17 -43.92
C VAL A 341 2.83 20.47 -43.41
N CYS A 342 1.51 20.51 -43.28
CA CYS A 342 0.75 21.72 -42.96
C CYS A 342 0.57 21.98 -41.46
N GLY A 343 0.91 20.98 -40.63
CA GLY A 343 0.70 21.00 -39.20
C GLY A 343 -0.76 20.75 -38.80
N THR A 344 -0.94 20.34 -37.54
CA THR A 344 -2.23 19.95 -36.96
C THR A 344 -3.24 21.10 -36.97
N ASP A 345 -2.80 22.35 -36.74
CA ASP A 345 -3.67 23.53 -36.78
C ASP A 345 -4.35 23.73 -38.15
N SER A 346 -3.56 23.73 -39.23
CA SER A 346 -4.09 23.90 -40.59
C SER A 346 -4.93 22.70 -41.02
N TYR A 347 -4.51 21.49 -40.64
CA TYR A 347 -5.22 20.26 -40.92
C TYR A 347 -6.59 20.21 -40.24
N CYS A 348 -6.68 20.49 -38.95
CA CYS A 348 -7.95 20.47 -38.24
C CYS A 348 -8.90 21.59 -38.69
N LYS A 349 -8.39 22.80 -38.94
CA LYS A 349 -9.22 23.91 -39.47
C LYS A 349 -9.80 23.62 -40.86
N ALA A 350 -9.22 22.70 -41.62
CA ALA A 350 -9.72 22.34 -42.94
C ALA A 350 -11.09 21.65 -42.91
N PHE A 351 -11.46 21.02 -41.79
CA PHE A 351 -12.76 20.39 -41.61
C PHE A 351 -13.92 21.40 -41.50
N ASP A 352 -13.63 22.68 -41.26
CA ASP A 352 -14.62 23.76 -41.21
C ASP A 352 -14.73 24.53 -42.53
N TRP A 353 -13.98 24.14 -43.57
CA TRP A 353 -14.02 24.84 -44.85
C TRP A 353 -15.36 24.68 -45.57
N PRO A 354 -15.82 25.71 -46.32
CA PRO A 354 -17.05 25.61 -47.09
C PRO A 354 -17.00 24.44 -48.06
N VAL A 355 -18.10 23.68 -48.16
CA VAL A 355 -18.25 22.59 -49.13
C VAL A 355 -18.14 23.17 -50.55
N LYS A 356 -17.08 22.80 -51.26
CA LYS A 356 -16.88 23.13 -52.68
C LYS A 356 -17.38 22.01 -53.58
N GLU A 357 -17.56 22.30 -54.87
CA GLU A 357 -17.86 21.27 -55.88
C GLU A 357 -16.84 20.11 -55.88
N THR A 358 -15.58 20.40 -55.51
CA THR A 358 -14.55 19.39 -55.22
C THR A 358 -13.95 19.65 -53.83
N PRO A 359 -14.25 18.84 -52.80
CA PRO A 359 -13.68 19.00 -51.46
C PRO A 359 -12.17 18.71 -51.46
N ALA A 360 -11.44 19.34 -50.54
CA ALA A 360 -10.02 19.06 -50.33
C ALA A 360 -9.85 17.64 -49.77
N SER A 361 -8.84 16.90 -50.23
CA SER A 361 -8.47 15.63 -49.61
C SER A 361 -7.58 15.89 -48.40
N LEU A 362 -7.97 15.38 -47.24
CA LEU A 362 -7.28 15.57 -45.97
C LEU A 362 -6.55 14.29 -45.55
N PHE A 363 -5.24 14.35 -45.35
CA PHE A 363 -4.41 13.22 -44.96
C PHE A 363 -3.80 13.41 -43.57
N ASP A 364 -4.00 12.45 -42.68
CA ASP A 364 -3.44 12.48 -41.32
C ASP A 364 -1.92 12.26 -41.30
N ALA A 365 -1.32 12.35 -40.11
CA ALA A 365 0.10 12.08 -39.86
C ALA A 365 0.61 10.73 -40.40
N ARG A 366 -0.29 9.76 -40.59
CA ARG A 366 -0.02 8.39 -41.05
C ARG A 366 -0.29 8.21 -42.54
N GLY A 367 -0.69 9.27 -43.24
CA GLY A 367 -1.01 9.26 -44.67
C GLY A 367 -2.37 8.65 -44.99
N GLN A 368 -3.27 8.53 -44.01
CA GLN A 368 -4.63 8.03 -44.23
C GLN A 368 -5.54 9.14 -44.73
N ASP A 369 -6.39 8.86 -45.71
CA ASP A 369 -7.46 9.77 -46.12
C ASP A 369 -8.50 9.87 -45.01
N THR A 370 -8.63 11.08 -44.47
CA THR A 370 -9.49 11.45 -43.34
C THR A 370 -10.52 12.51 -43.71
N THR A 371 -10.75 12.73 -45.01
CA THR A 371 -11.64 13.78 -45.53
C THR A 371 -13.06 13.75 -44.93
N SER A 372 -13.53 12.58 -44.50
CA SER A 372 -14.83 12.42 -43.82
C SER A 372 -14.71 11.87 -42.39
N LYS A 373 -13.52 11.91 -41.79
CA LYS A 373 -13.28 11.38 -40.44
C LYS A 373 -13.90 12.26 -39.36
N TYR A 374 -13.69 13.58 -39.43
CA TYR A 374 -14.18 14.53 -38.43
C TYR A 374 -15.32 15.38 -38.98
N SER A 375 -16.25 15.75 -38.10
CA SER A 375 -17.40 16.58 -38.44
C SER A 375 -17.09 18.08 -38.45
N ASN A 376 -16.02 18.51 -37.76
CA ASN A 376 -15.54 19.88 -37.67
C ASN A 376 -14.12 19.91 -37.07
N SER A 377 -13.51 21.10 -37.04
CA SER A 377 -12.16 21.29 -36.48
C SER A 377 -12.08 21.02 -34.99
N THR A 378 -13.14 21.27 -34.22
CA THR A 378 -13.16 21.04 -32.76
C THR A 378 -12.96 19.56 -32.45
N VAL A 379 -13.71 18.69 -33.13
CA VAL A 379 -13.57 17.23 -32.98
C VAL A 379 -12.20 16.75 -33.43
N CYS A 380 -11.63 17.35 -34.48
CA CYS A 380 -10.27 17.04 -34.90
C CYS A 380 -9.22 17.43 -33.83
N PHE A 381 -9.32 18.62 -33.24
CA PHE A 381 -8.40 19.08 -32.20
C PHE A 381 -8.48 18.24 -30.92
N GLU A 382 -9.68 17.76 -30.57
CA GLU A 382 -9.88 16.86 -29.42
C GLU A 382 -9.16 15.50 -29.59
N ASP A 383 -8.89 15.06 -30.82
CA ASP A 383 -8.14 13.84 -31.12
C ASP A 383 -6.60 14.02 -31.06
N HIS A 384 -6.09 15.24 -30.79
CA HIS A 384 -4.65 15.55 -30.75
C HIS A 384 -4.20 16.05 -29.37
N PHE A 385 -2.90 15.92 -29.08
CA PHE A 385 -2.28 16.63 -27.96
C PHE A 385 -2.43 18.15 -28.11
N ALA A 386 -2.48 18.87 -26.99
CA ALA A 386 -2.54 20.33 -27.02
C ALA A 386 -1.33 20.95 -27.75
N SER A 387 -1.56 22.11 -28.39
CA SER A 387 -0.49 22.87 -29.03
C SER A 387 0.64 23.18 -28.03
N PRO A 388 1.93 23.00 -28.40
CA PRO A 388 3.08 23.32 -27.56
C PRO A 388 3.16 24.80 -27.10
N GLU A 389 2.37 25.71 -27.70
CA GLU A 389 2.42 27.16 -27.44
C GLU A 389 1.54 27.66 -26.29
N MET A 390 1.03 26.79 -25.41
CA MET A 390 0.31 27.20 -24.18
C MET A 390 1.14 27.05 -22.89
N SER A 391 2.44 27.37 -22.93
CA SER A 391 3.18 27.76 -21.74
C SER A 391 3.43 29.27 -21.78
N PRO A 392 3.14 30.05 -20.72
CA PRO A 392 3.66 31.40 -20.62
C PRO A 392 5.17 31.30 -20.71
N ALA A 393 5.77 32.01 -21.66
CA ALA A 393 7.20 32.04 -21.89
C ALA A 393 7.95 32.16 -20.55
N GLU A 394 8.79 31.18 -20.22
CA GLU A 394 9.89 31.40 -19.31
C GLU A 394 10.73 32.53 -19.91
N GLU A 395 10.72 33.69 -19.27
CA GLU A 395 11.73 34.71 -19.47
C GLU A 395 13.09 34.07 -19.17
N LEU A 396 13.82 33.71 -20.22
CA LEU A 396 15.24 33.40 -20.12
C LEU A 396 15.96 34.64 -19.57
N PRO A 397 16.85 34.49 -18.56
CA PRO A 397 17.56 35.62 -18.01
C PRO A 397 18.46 36.25 -19.07
N ASP A 398 18.34 37.57 -19.21
CA ASP A 398 19.17 38.42 -20.06
C ASP A 398 20.66 38.16 -19.81
N GLN A 399 21.32 37.54 -20.79
CA GLN A 399 22.78 37.48 -20.87
C GLN A 399 23.32 38.79 -21.43
N ASN A 400 23.23 39.85 -20.63
CA ASN A 400 24.08 41.04 -20.73
C ASN A 400 24.59 41.27 -19.29
N GLY A 401 25.77 40.83 -18.89
CA GLY A 401 27.02 41.08 -19.59
C GLY A 401 27.43 42.54 -19.41
N ASP A 402 27.58 43.02 -18.17
CA ASP A 402 28.47 44.15 -17.90
C ASP A 402 29.18 44.00 -16.53
N PRO A 403 30.51 44.23 -16.46
CA PRO A 403 31.29 44.04 -15.25
C PRO A 403 31.52 45.38 -14.54
N TYR A 404 31.06 45.52 -13.30
CA TYR A 404 31.68 46.37 -12.27
C TYR A 404 31.42 45.81 -10.88
#